data_AF-A0A8N4IAF8-F1
#
_entry.id   AF-A0A8N4IAF8-F1
#
_cell.length_a   1.000
_cell.length_b   1.000
_cell.length_c   1.000
_cell.angle_alpha   90.00
_cell.angle_beta   90.00
_cell.angle_gamma   90.00
#
_symmetry.space_group_name_H-M   'P 1'
#
loop_
_entity.id
_entity.type
_entity.pdbx_description
1 polymer ?
#
loop_
_entity_poly.entity_id
_entity_poly.type
_entity_poly.pdbx_seq_one_letter_code
_entity_poly.pdbx_strand_id
1 'polypeptide(L)'
;MATTGSCFLVGVVSQKTLANSGDSRVVLGRNIHNIGEIAAIQLSPEQNANMEDLRQALKAQHPNDPQIFVLKYGVWRIKGIIQVSRSIGDSYMKHAQYNREPISAKWSMGIPR
;
A
#
# COMPACT_ATOMS: atom_id res chain seq x y z
N MET A 1 -16.96 -6.08 -6.71
CA MET A 1 -17.22 -4.93 -5.81
C MET A 1 -16.06 -3.96 -5.95
N ALA A 2 -16.29 -2.66 -6.22
CA ALA A 2 -15.22 -1.67 -6.39
C ALA A 2 -14.75 -1.02 -5.08
N THR A 3 -15.53 -1.18 -4.00
CA THR A 3 -15.23 -0.68 -2.65
C THR A 3 -14.23 -1.57 -1.92
N THR A 4 -14.11 -2.84 -2.30
CA THR A 4 -13.12 -3.78 -1.76
C THR A 4 -11.79 -3.57 -2.45
N GLY A 5 -10.75 -3.30 -1.67
CA GLY A 5 -9.37 -3.22 -2.11
C GLY A 5 -8.66 -4.56 -2.17
N SER A 6 -7.64 -4.64 -3.01
CA SER A 6 -6.67 -5.74 -3.00
C SER A 6 -5.29 -5.27 -3.40
N CYS A 7 -4.28 -5.77 -2.68
CA CYS A 7 -2.89 -5.73 -3.12
C CYS A 7 -2.71 -6.72 -4.27
N PHE A 8 -1.88 -6.38 -5.24
CA PHE A 8 -1.50 -7.34 -6.27
C PHE A 8 0.01 -7.40 -6.44
N LEU A 9 0.46 -8.60 -6.80
CA LEU A 9 1.83 -8.91 -7.09
C LEU A 9 1.86 -9.88 -8.28
N VAL A 10 2.58 -9.51 -9.33
CA VAL A 10 2.70 -10.32 -10.55
C VAL A 10 4.17 -10.50 -10.88
N GLY A 11 4.56 -11.74 -11.19
CA GLY A 11 5.89 -12.07 -11.67
C GLY A 11 5.83 -12.83 -12.99
N VAL A 12 6.57 -12.36 -13.98
CA VAL A 12 6.73 -13.02 -15.29
C VAL A 12 8.15 -13.56 -15.37
N VAL A 13 8.30 -14.88 -15.22
CA VAL A 13 9.61 -15.54 -15.12
C VAL A 13 10.39 -15.44 -16.43
N SER A 14 9.74 -15.67 -17.58
CA SER A 14 10.38 -15.64 -18.89
C SER A 14 10.99 -14.27 -19.23
N GLN A 15 10.44 -13.19 -18.66
CA GLN A 15 10.88 -11.82 -18.88
C GLN A 15 11.59 -11.21 -17.66
N LYS A 16 11.83 -12.00 -16.60
CA LYS A 16 12.42 -11.54 -15.33
C LYS A 16 11.78 -10.24 -14.80
N THR A 17 10.48 -10.10 -14.98
CA THR A 17 9.74 -8.87 -14.65
C THR A 17 8.88 -9.10 -13.42
N LEU A 18 8.92 -8.16 -12.49
CA LEU A 18 8.12 -8.15 -11.27
C LEU A 18 7.35 -6.83 -11.18
N ALA A 19 6.07 -6.90 -10.87
CA ALA A 19 5.22 -5.73 -10.66
C ALA A 19 4.46 -5.89 -9.33
N ASN A 20 4.57 -4.89 -8.46
CA ASN A 20 3.91 -4.85 -7.16
C ASN A 20 3.08 -3.58 -7.01
N SER A 21 1.86 -3.73 -6.48
CA SER A 21 1.02 -2.63 -6.05
C SER A 21 0.30 -3.02 -4.78
N GLY A 22 0.95 -2.68 -3.67
CA GLY A 22 0.44 -2.92 -2.33
C GLY A 22 1.58 -3.22 -1.37
N ASP A 23 1.23 -3.81 -0.24
CA ASP A 23 2.19 -4.27 0.77
C ASP A 23 2.49 -5.78 0.68
N SER A 24 2.10 -6.43 -0.42
CA SER A 24 2.64 -7.74 -0.78
C SER A 24 4.13 -7.63 -1.13
N ARG A 25 4.87 -8.74 -1.00
CA ARG A 25 6.33 -8.77 -1.17
C ARG A 25 6.80 -10.02 -1.93
N VAL A 26 7.75 -9.84 -2.85
CA VAL A 26 8.53 -10.93 -3.45
C VAL A 26 9.85 -11.07 -2.71
N VAL A 27 10.19 -12.30 -2.32
CA VAL A 27 11.48 -12.64 -1.72
C VAL A 27 12.08 -13.82 -2.48
N LEU A 28 13.30 -13.65 -2.97
CA LEU A 28 14.08 -14.70 -3.64
C LEU A 28 14.96 -15.41 -2.62
N GLY A 29 14.77 -16.73 -2.50
CA GLY A 29 15.74 -17.59 -1.83
C GLY A 29 16.93 -17.83 -2.76
N ARG A 30 18.11 -17.33 -2.40
CA ARG A 30 19.36 -17.56 -3.14
C ARG A 30 20.28 -18.46 -2.32
N ASN A 31 20.67 -19.60 -2.87
CA ASN A 31 21.71 -20.42 -2.27
C ASN A 31 23.05 -19.67 -2.35
N ILE A 32 23.69 -19.43 -1.20
CA ILE A 32 24.98 -18.74 -1.11
C ILE A 32 26.06 -19.77 -0.82
N HIS A 33 26.81 -20.10 -1.88
CA HIS A 33 27.93 -21.05 -1.87
C HIS A 33 27.50 -22.48 -1.46
N ASN A 34 28.26 -23.49 -1.87
CA ASN A 34 27.91 -24.92 -1.70
C ASN A 34 27.86 -25.44 -0.24
N ILE A 35 27.65 -24.54 0.74
CA ILE A 35 27.57 -24.78 2.18
C ILE A 35 26.13 -24.99 2.67
N GLY A 36 25.13 -24.88 1.78
CA GLY A 36 23.73 -25.15 2.10
C GLY A 36 22.96 -23.98 2.72
N GLU A 37 23.57 -22.79 2.81
CA GLU A 37 22.90 -21.58 3.29
C GLU A 37 22.02 -20.93 2.20
N ILE A 38 20.85 -20.43 2.59
CA ILE A 38 19.92 -19.71 1.70
C ILE A 38 19.74 -18.29 2.22
N ALA A 39 20.11 -17.29 1.42
CA ALA A 39 19.80 -15.90 1.69
C ALA A 39 18.42 -15.51 1.14
N ALA A 40 17.68 -14.75 1.94
CA ALA A 40 16.41 -14.15 1.56
C ALA A 40 16.65 -12.74 0.98
N ILE A 41 16.48 -12.59 -0.32
CA ILE A 41 16.67 -11.31 -1.02
C ILE A 41 15.32 -10.75 -1.42
N GLN A 42 14.89 -9.66 -0.80
CA GLN A 42 13.66 -8.97 -1.19
C GLN A 42 13.81 -8.33 -2.57
N LEU A 43 12.86 -8.61 -3.47
CA LEU A 43 12.89 -8.13 -4.84
C LEU A 43 11.88 -7.01 -5.15
N SER A 44 10.93 -6.75 -4.24
CA SER A 44 9.95 -5.68 -4.41
C SER A 44 9.87 -4.78 -3.17
N PRO A 45 9.83 -3.44 -3.32
CA PRO A 45 9.49 -2.56 -2.21
C PRO A 45 7.99 -2.69 -1.88
N GLU A 46 7.65 -2.49 -0.62
CA GLU A 46 6.25 -2.40 -0.17
C GLU A 46 5.71 -0.99 -0.31
N GLN A 47 4.42 -0.91 -0.64
CA GLN A 47 3.67 0.34 -0.69
C GLN A 47 2.84 0.53 0.59
N ASN A 48 3.52 0.44 1.76
CA ASN A 48 2.91 0.52 3.09
C ASN A 48 3.24 1.86 3.79
N ALA A 49 2.24 2.44 4.45
CA ALA A 49 2.32 3.70 5.20
C ALA A 49 3.27 3.65 6.40
N ASN A 50 3.69 2.47 6.85
CA ASN A 50 4.73 2.33 7.87
C ASN A 50 6.14 2.60 7.32
N MET A 51 6.34 2.62 6.01
CA MET A 51 7.60 3.03 5.38
C MET A 51 7.72 4.57 5.37
N GLU A 52 8.77 5.11 5.98
CA GLU A 52 8.95 6.58 6.08
C GLU A 52 9.13 7.23 4.70
N ASP A 53 9.95 6.65 3.81
CA ASP A 53 10.17 7.19 2.46
C ASP A 53 8.85 7.34 1.68
N LEU A 54 7.96 6.37 1.84
CA LEU A 54 6.63 6.41 1.26
C LEU A 54 5.79 7.54 1.85
N ARG A 55 5.84 7.73 3.18
CA ARG A 55 5.14 8.82 3.84
C ARG A 55 5.63 10.18 3.35
N GLN A 56 6.95 10.35 3.21
CA GLN A 56 7.53 11.59 2.71
C GLN A 56 7.11 11.86 1.27
N ALA A 57 7.24 10.87 0.38
CA ALA A 57 6.84 11.00 -1.02
C ALA A 57 5.33 11.31 -1.17
N LEU A 58 4.47 10.65 -0.39
CA LEU A 58 3.03 10.88 -0.47
C LEU A 58 2.63 12.23 0.15
N LYS A 59 3.25 12.66 1.26
CA LYS A 59 3.03 14.01 1.81
C LYS A 59 3.41 15.10 0.80
N ALA A 60 4.52 14.93 0.07
CA ALA A 60 4.95 15.88 -0.94
C ALA A 60 3.96 16.00 -2.12
N GLN A 61 3.26 14.91 -2.47
CA GLN A 61 2.22 14.91 -3.50
C GLN A 61 0.91 15.55 -3.02
N HIS A 62 0.69 15.63 -1.71
CA HIS A 62 -0.53 16.14 -1.10
C HIS A 62 -0.23 17.23 -0.04
N PRO A 63 0.40 18.36 -0.44
CA PRO A 63 0.86 19.39 0.50
C PRO A 63 -0.28 20.04 1.30
N ASN A 64 -1.50 20.03 0.76
CA ASN A 64 -2.68 20.65 1.37
C ASN A 64 -3.52 19.68 2.22
N ASP A 65 -3.03 18.46 2.47
CA ASP A 65 -3.74 17.42 3.21
C ASP A 65 -2.98 17.06 4.51
N PRO A 66 -3.09 17.88 5.57
CA PRO A 66 -2.36 17.66 6.81
C PRO A 66 -2.75 16.35 7.52
N GLN A 67 -3.92 15.79 7.19
CA GLN A 67 -4.43 14.54 7.77
C GLN A 67 -4.24 13.33 6.84
N ILE A 68 -3.38 13.44 5.82
CA ILE A 68 -3.11 12.34 4.90
C ILE A 68 -2.62 11.08 5.63
N PHE A 69 -1.85 11.24 6.71
CA PHE A 69 -1.43 10.14 7.58
C PHE A 69 -1.91 10.37 9.01
N VAL A 70 -2.48 9.32 9.60
CA VAL A 70 -2.91 9.32 11.01
C VAL A 70 -2.29 8.10 11.69
N LEU A 71 -1.64 8.32 12.83
CA LEU A 71 -1.16 7.24 13.69
C LEU A 71 -2.35 6.72 14.53
N LYS A 72 -2.80 5.49 14.27
CA LYS A 72 -3.88 4.85 15.04
C LYS A 72 -3.36 3.54 15.63
N TYR A 73 -3.48 3.40 16.94
CA TYR A 73 -3.05 2.20 17.67
C TYR A 73 -1.59 1.79 17.36
N GLY A 74 -0.68 2.77 17.29
CA GLY A 74 0.74 2.53 17.02
C GLY A 74 1.09 2.24 15.55
N VAL A 75 0.11 2.34 14.63
CA VAL A 75 0.30 2.02 13.21
C VAL A 75 -0.09 3.21 12.33
N TRP A 76 0.75 3.54 11.35
CA TRP A 76 0.47 4.62 10.41
C TRP A 76 -0.58 4.20 9.39
N ARG A 77 -1.63 5.02 9.22
CA ARG A 77 -2.71 4.77 8.25
C ARG A 77 -2.95 6.00 7.39
N ILE A 78 -3.16 5.77 6.10
CA ILE A 78 -3.59 6.79 5.13
C ILE A 78 -5.04 7.15 5.43
N LYS A 79 -5.29 8.44 5.61
CA LYS A 79 -6.57 9.02 6.07
C LYS A 79 -7.11 8.39 7.37
N GLY A 80 -6.26 7.70 8.12
CA GLY A 80 -6.67 6.91 9.28
C GLY A 80 -7.48 5.64 8.94
N ILE A 81 -7.46 5.17 7.69
CA ILE A 81 -8.28 4.07 7.21
C ILE A 81 -7.43 2.84 6.86
N ILE A 82 -6.52 2.94 5.89
CA ILE A 82 -5.74 1.79 5.36
C ILE A 82 -4.24 2.02 5.51
N GLN A 83 -3.44 0.96 5.53
CA GLN A 83 -1.97 1.07 5.53
C GLN A 83 -1.39 1.08 4.12
N VAL A 84 -2.13 0.58 3.14
CA VAL A 84 -1.64 0.41 1.78
C VAL A 84 -1.86 1.69 0.98
N SER A 85 -0.84 2.18 0.28
CA SER A 85 -0.95 3.39 -0.57
C SER A 85 -1.35 3.10 -2.01
N ARG A 86 -1.19 1.86 -2.47
CA ARG A 86 -1.57 1.42 -3.81
C ARG A 86 -2.32 0.11 -3.77
N SER A 87 -3.48 0.07 -4.38
CA SER A 87 -4.33 -1.13 -4.46
C SER A 87 -5.18 -1.09 -5.72
N ILE A 88 -5.71 -2.23 -6.14
CA ILE A 88 -6.88 -2.28 -7.04
C ILE A 88 -8.14 -2.21 -6.17
N GLY A 89 -9.20 -1.56 -6.65
CA GLY A 89 -10.39 -1.34 -5.83
C GLY A 89 -10.25 -0.10 -4.95
N ASP A 90 -10.71 -0.16 -3.69
CA ASP A 90 -10.74 0.97 -2.75
C ASP A 90 -11.25 2.27 -3.39
N SER A 91 -12.27 2.16 -4.25
CA SER A 91 -12.78 3.29 -5.06
C SER A 91 -13.13 4.53 -4.22
N TYR A 92 -13.59 4.33 -2.99
CA TYR A 92 -13.89 5.38 -2.03
C TYR A 92 -12.66 6.20 -1.63
N MET A 93 -11.45 5.62 -1.68
CA MET A 93 -10.17 6.32 -1.43
C MET A 93 -9.64 7.06 -2.66
N LYS A 94 -10.24 6.84 -3.84
CA LYS A 94 -9.71 7.33 -5.13
C LYS A 94 -10.57 8.40 -5.77
N HIS A 95 -11.89 8.27 -5.66
CA HIS A 95 -12.81 9.25 -6.21
C HIS A 95 -13.85 9.65 -5.16
N ALA A 96 -13.99 10.96 -4.93
CA ALA A 96 -14.92 11.52 -3.96
C ALA A 96 -16.38 11.06 -4.18
N GLN A 97 -16.77 10.83 -5.43
CA GLN A 97 -18.10 10.32 -5.80
C GLN A 97 -18.42 8.92 -5.26
N TYR A 98 -17.40 8.15 -4.85
CA TYR A 98 -17.60 6.85 -4.20
C TYR A 98 -17.49 6.95 -2.68
N ASN A 99 -16.96 8.03 -2.12
CA ASN A 99 -16.91 8.29 -0.67
C ASN A 99 -18.24 8.87 -0.16
N ARG A 100 -19.33 8.12 -0.35
CA ARG A 100 -20.68 8.48 0.07
C ARG A 100 -21.44 7.26 0.57
N GLU A 101 -22.60 7.46 1.15
CA GLU A 101 -23.47 6.37 1.59
C GLU A 101 -23.79 5.40 0.43
N PRO A 102 -23.83 4.07 0.69
CA PRO A 102 -23.93 3.41 1.99
C PRO A 102 -22.59 2.98 2.63
N ILE A 103 -21.48 3.66 2.38
CA ILE A 103 -20.19 3.31 3.01
C ILE A 103 -20.23 3.55 4.52
N SER A 104 -19.84 2.53 5.30
CA SER A 104 -19.74 2.62 6.76
C SER A 104 -18.82 3.76 7.18
N ALA A 105 -19.18 4.50 8.23
CA ALA A 105 -18.43 5.65 8.73
C ALA A 105 -16.94 5.37 8.98
N LYS A 106 -16.57 4.13 9.34
CA LYS A 106 -15.17 3.72 9.54
C LYS A 106 -14.30 3.78 8.27
N TRP A 107 -14.92 3.77 7.09
CA TRP A 107 -14.28 3.84 5.77
C TRP A 107 -14.51 5.20 5.09
N SER A 108 -15.27 6.10 5.72
CA SER A 108 -15.50 7.44 5.17
C SER A 108 -14.23 8.28 5.36
N MET A 109 -13.66 8.78 4.27
CA MET A 109 -12.66 9.83 4.37
C MET A 109 -13.41 11.09 4.79
N GLY A 110 -13.18 11.57 6.02
CA GLY A 110 -13.81 12.79 6.50
C GLY A 110 -13.64 13.90 5.46
N ILE A 111 -14.74 14.24 4.77
CA ILE A 111 -14.75 15.32 3.79
C ILE A 111 -14.61 16.60 4.63
N PRO A 112 -13.71 17.54 4.30
CA PRO A 112 -13.82 18.87 4.86
C PRO A 112 -15.19 19.41 4.47
N ARG A 113 -16.05 19.63 5.47
CA ARG A 113 -17.28 20.41 5.26
C ARG A 113 -16.91 21.83 4.88
#